data_AF-A0A8S4RKR3-F1
#
_entry.id   AF-A0A8S4RKR3-F1
#
_cell.length_a   1.000
_cell.length_b   1.000
_cell.length_c   1.000
_cell.angle_alpha   90.00
_cell.angle_beta   90.00
_cell.angle_gamma   90.00
#
_symmetry.space_group_name_H-M   'P 1'
#
loop_
_entity.id
_entity.type
_entity.pdbx_description
1 polymer ?
#
loop_
_entity_poly.entity_id
_entity_poly.type
_entity_poly.pdbx_seq_one_letter_code
_entity_poly.pdbx_strand_id
1 'polypeptide(L)'
;MRCEIPVLLRCCFCFPLRHGLLVWAYIKQILSVLFVAYMISNARSNFSRMSGGSYAMFAISLTLTVVDIVFHVLFIISAHTKDYKKMRIFYRYSIVIVGLDSGLMILLFIALSIYYLYLSPVILIILLSITWPTLVLSLIIAILQVYLIILVRSEFVKLKNNSQFEFVNNAAEEKCSANIDFVKEIPAAV
;
A
#
# COMPACT_ATOMS: atom_id res chain seq x y z
N MET A 1 22.95 -14.27 7.44
CA MET A 1 21.81 -14.01 8.34
C MET A 1 20.60 -13.68 7.47
N ARG A 2 19.57 -14.52 7.47
CA ARG A 2 18.31 -14.20 6.79
C ARG A 2 17.56 -13.23 7.70
N CYS A 3 17.44 -11.96 7.30
CA CYS A 3 16.58 -11.02 7.99
C CYS A 3 15.13 -11.49 7.81
N GLU A 4 14.61 -12.24 8.78
CA GLU A 4 13.20 -12.57 8.86
C GLU A 4 12.46 -11.29 9.27
N ILE A 5 11.72 -10.74 8.31
CA ILE A 5 10.95 -9.50 8.50
C ILE A 5 9.80 -9.82 9.46
N PRO A 6 9.67 -9.11 10.59
CA PRO A 6 8.70 -9.46 11.63
C PRO A 6 7.27 -9.45 11.10
N VAL A 7 6.55 -10.52 11.37
CA VAL A 7 5.12 -10.63 11.05
C VAL A 7 4.36 -9.81 12.09
N LEU A 8 3.99 -8.58 11.73
CA LEU A 8 3.16 -7.70 12.57
C LEU A 8 1.75 -8.30 12.71
N LEU A 9 1.55 -9.13 13.73
CA LEU A 9 0.25 -9.75 14.06
C LEU A 9 -0.66 -8.82 14.87
N ARG A 10 -0.11 -7.77 15.49
CA ARG A 10 -0.84 -6.77 16.30
C ARG A 10 -0.16 -5.41 16.14
N CYS A 11 -0.80 -4.44 15.48
CA CYS A 11 -0.36 -3.03 15.48
C CYS A 11 -1.06 -2.27 16.62
N CYS A 12 -0.38 -1.27 17.18
CA CYS A 12 -0.79 -0.45 18.33
C CYS A 12 -2.02 0.47 18.11
N PHE A 13 -2.73 0.33 16.99
CA PHE A 13 -4.05 0.89 16.75
C PHE A 13 -4.92 -0.27 16.29
N CYS A 14 -5.96 -0.63 17.05
CA CYS A 14 -6.88 -1.75 16.82
C CYS A 14 -7.67 -1.70 15.49
N PHE A 15 -7.24 -0.89 14.52
CA PHE A 15 -7.83 -0.88 13.20
C PHE A 15 -7.43 -2.16 12.44
N PRO A 16 -8.40 -2.95 11.96
CA PRO A 16 -8.12 -4.08 11.11
C PRO A 16 -7.32 -3.59 9.90
N LEU A 17 -6.11 -4.13 9.73
CA LEU A 17 -5.10 -3.78 8.73
C LEU A 17 -5.68 -3.56 7.32
N ARG A 18 -6.63 -4.43 6.96
CA ARG A 18 -7.38 -4.41 5.70
C ARG A 18 -8.28 -3.18 5.53
N HIS A 19 -8.95 -2.73 6.59
CA HIS A 19 -9.85 -1.58 6.52
C HIS A 19 -9.06 -0.28 6.42
N GLY A 20 -7.95 -0.14 7.15
CA GLY A 20 -7.09 1.04 7.04
C GLY A 20 -6.55 1.24 5.62
N LEU A 21 -6.14 0.14 4.98
CA LEU A 21 -5.64 0.14 3.61
C LEU A 21 -6.74 0.45 2.58
N LEU A 22 -7.94 -0.10 2.74
CA LEU A 22 -9.09 0.25 1.91
C LEU A 22 -9.48 1.73 2.06
N VAL A 23 -9.58 2.22 3.30
CA VAL A 23 -9.91 3.63 3.58
C VAL A 23 -8.87 4.55 2.93
N TRP A 24 -7.58 4.25 3.08
CA TRP A 24 -6.53 5.04 2.43
C TRP A 24 -6.63 5.01 0.89
N ALA A 25 -6.89 3.83 0.30
CA ALA A 25 -7.08 3.70 -1.14
C ALA A 25 -8.26 4.54 -1.63
N TYR A 26 -9.38 4.54 -0.91
CA TYR A 26 -10.55 5.37 -1.23
C TYR A 26 -10.25 6.87 -1.09
N ILE A 27 -9.57 7.30 -0.03
CA ILE A 27 -9.18 8.70 0.15
C ILE A 27 -8.30 9.14 -1.03
N LYS A 28 -7.27 8.34 -1.37
CA LYS A 28 -6.39 8.63 -2.51
C LYS A 28 -7.16 8.67 -3.83
N GLN A 29 -8.11 7.76 -4.03
CA GLN A 29 -8.96 7.72 -5.22
C GLN A 29 -9.81 8.98 -5.35
N ILE A 30 -10.46 9.41 -4.25
CA ILE A 30 -11.28 10.63 -4.23
C ILE A 30 -10.42 11.86 -4.54
N LEU A 31 -9.24 11.97 -3.91
CA LEU A 31 -8.30 13.06 -4.17
C LEU A 31 -7.84 13.07 -5.64
N SER A 32 -7.58 11.91 -6.24
CA SER A 32 -7.18 11.81 -7.64
C SER A 32 -8.30 12.25 -8.59
N VAL A 33 -9.55 11.87 -8.32
CA VAL A 33 -10.72 12.33 -9.10
C VAL A 33 -10.93 13.84 -8.96
N LEU A 34 -10.80 14.39 -7.75
CA LEU A 34 -10.87 15.84 -7.51
C LEU A 34 -9.75 16.58 -8.25
N PHE A 35 -8.54 16.01 -8.30
CA PHE A 35 -7.42 16.57 -9.05
C PHE A 35 -7.70 16.61 -10.56
N VAL A 36 -8.26 15.55 -11.14
CA VAL A 36 -8.68 15.54 -12.54
C VAL A 36 -9.77 16.57 -12.81
N ALA A 37 -10.76 16.69 -11.93
CA ALA A 37 -11.81 17.71 -12.05
C ALA A 37 -11.22 19.14 -12.00
N TYR A 38 -10.27 19.39 -11.09
CA TYR A 38 -9.54 20.65 -11.01
C TYR A 38 -8.76 20.93 -12.30
N MET A 39 -8.04 19.93 -12.84
CA MET A 39 -7.30 20.05 -14.10
C MET A 39 -8.22 20.42 -15.28
N ILE A 40 -9.39 19.78 -15.39
CA ILE A 40 -10.39 20.08 -16.42
C ILE A 40 -10.95 21.50 -16.25
N SER A 41 -11.28 21.89 -15.02
CA SER A 41 -11.76 23.25 -14.73
C SER A 41 -10.71 24.29 -15.09
N ASN A 42 -9.45 24.05 -14.73
CA ASN A 42 -8.33 24.92 -15.03
C ASN A 42 -8.11 25.04 -16.55
N ALA A 43 -8.16 23.93 -17.28
CA ALA A 43 -8.07 23.91 -18.74
C ALA A 43 -9.21 24.67 -19.40
N ARG A 44 -10.45 24.57 -18.89
CA ARG A 44 -11.58 25.37 -19.40
C ARG A 44 -11.36 26.85 -19.19
N SER A 45 -10.93 27.26 -17.99
CA SER A 45 -10.72 28.68 -17.66
C SER A 45 -9.56 29.30 -18.45
N ASN A 46 -8.52 28.52 -18.76
CA ASN A 46 -7.33 28.98 -19.45
C ASN A 46 -7.27 28.60 -20.92
N PHE A 47 -8.36 28.08 -21.49
CA PHE A 47 -8.39 27.57 -22.87
C PHE A 47 -7.93 28.63 -23.89
N SER A 48 -8.33 29.89 -23.71
CA SER A 48 -7.94 31.00 -24.58
C SER A 48 -6.49 31.48 -24.38
N ARG A 49 -5.84 31.07 -23.29
CA ARG A 49 -4.48 31.48 -22.89
C ARG A 49 -3.43 30.38 -23.08
N MET A 50 -3.84 29.15 -23.42
CA MET A 50 -2.92 28.03 -23.57
C MET A 50 -2.15 28.13 -24.90
N SER A 51 -0.82 28.05 -24.81
CA SER A 51 0.06 27.90 -25.97
C SER A 51 0.19 26.42 -26.36
N GLY A 52 0.67 26.14 -27.58
CA GLY A 52 0.84 24.77 -28.10
C GLY A 52 1.59 23.82 -27.15
N GLY A 53 2.65 24.30 -26.50
CA GLY A 53 3.43 23.51 -25.54
C GLY A 53 2.65 23.15 -24.27
N SER A 54 1.76 24.04 -23.81
CA SER A 54 0.91 23.79 -22.64
C SER A 54 -0.13 22.69 -22.89
N TYR A 55 -0.61 22.53 -24.14
CA TYR A 55 -1.55 21.47 -24.50
C TYR A 55 -0.91 20.08 -24.40
N ALA A 56 0.33 19.92 -24.88
CA ALA A 56 1.03 18.65 -24.81
C ALA A 56 1.30 18.23 -23.36
N MET A 57 1.76 19.17 -22.52
CA MET A 57 1.99 18.92 -21.08
C MET A 57 0.68 18.55 -20.35
N PHE A 58 -0.42 19.24 -20.67
CA PHE A 58 -1.72 18.94 -20.12
C PHE A 58 -2.20 17.53 -20.52
N ALA A 59 -2.07 17.17 -21.80
CA ALA A 59 -2.46 15.85 -22.30
C ALA A 59 -1.65 14.73 -21.64
N ILE A 60 -0.33 14.90 -21.48
CA ILE A 60 0.54 13.91 -20.81
C ILE A 60 0.16 13.79 -19.33
N SER A 61 -0.07 14.90 -18.64
CA SER A 61 -0.49 14.89 -17.23
C SER A 61 -1.85 14.21 -17.05
N LEU A 62 -2.79 14.44 -17.98
CA LEU A 62 -4.11 13.81 -17.96
C LEU A 62 -4.03 12.30 -18.21
N THR A 63 -3.22 11.84 -19.16
CA THR A 63 -3.09 10.40 -19.43
C THR A 63 -2.44 9.67 -18.25
N LEU A 64 -1.39 10.24 -17.64
CA LEU A 64 -0.75 9.66 -16.46
C LEU A 64 -1.71 9.56 -15.26
N THR A 65 -2.53 10.60 -15.02
CA THR A 65 -3.50 10.60 -13.92
C THR A 65 -4.62 9.59 -14.14
N VAL A 66 -5.13 9.45 -15.38
CA VAL A 66 -6.12 8.42 -15.72
C VAL A 66 -5.54 7.01 -15.51
N VAL A 67 -4.30 6.78 -15.91
CA VAL A 67 -3.62 5.50 -15.69
C VAL A 67 -3.51 5.20 -14.19
N ASP A 68 -3.07 6.15 -13.36
CA ASP A 68 -3.01 5.97 -11.89
C ASP A 68 -4.38 5.65 -11.28
N ILE A 69 -5.45 6.33 -11.73
CA ILE A 69 -6.83 6.05 -11.32
C ILE A 69 -7.21 4.61 -11.64
N VAL A 70 -6.95 4.14 -12.87
CA VAL A 70 -7.27 2.76 -13.27
C VAL A 70 -6.55 1.75 -12.38
N PHE A 71 -5.27 1.99 -12.09
CA PHE A 71 -4.49 1.11 -11.21
C PHE A 71 -4.99 1.11 -9.76
N HIS A 72 -5.42 2.25 -9.20
CA HIS A 72 -6.06 2.28 -7.87
C HIS A 72 -7.43 1.61 -7.84
N VAL A 73 -8.22 1.70 -8.90
CA VAL A 73 -9.49 0.95 -8.99
C VAL A 73 -9.22 -0.56 -8.99
N LEU A 74 -8.23 -1.01 -9.78
CA LEU A 74 -7.81 -2.42 -9.79
C LEU A 74 -7.29 -2.88 -8.43
N PHE A 75 -6.63 -1.98 -7.68
CA PHE A 75 -6.21 -2.25 -6.31
C PHE A 75 -7.40 -2.52 -5.39
N ILE A 76 -8.39 -1.62 -5.41
CA ILE A 76 -9.58 -1.71 -4.58
C ILE A 76 -10.34 -2.99 -4.88
N ILE A 77 -10.52 -3.33 -6.17
CA ILE A 77 -11.16 -4.59 -6.60
C ILE A 77 -10.38 -5.79 -6.05
N SER A 78 -9.05 -5.79 -6.20
CA SER A 78 -8.20 -6.89 -5.71
C SER A 78 -8.24 -7.04 -4.18
N ALA A 79 -8.33 -5.92 -3.46
CA ALA A 79 -8.48 -5.92 -2.00
C ALA A 79 -9.82 -6.50 -1.55
N HIS A 80 -10.88 -6.35 -2.37
CA HIS A 80 -12.21 -6.90 -2.10
C HIS A 80 -12.33 -8.39 -2.45
N THR A 81 -11.81 -8.84 -3.60
CA THR A 81 -12.04 -10.22 -4.09
C THR A 81 -11.27 -11.30 -3.32
N LYS A 82 -10.34 -10.95 -2.41
CA LYS A 82 -9.51 -11.89 -1.62
C LYS A 82 -8.72 -12.90 -2.48
N ASP A 83 -8.57 -12.65 -3.78
CA ASP A 83 -7.85 -13.53 -4.69
C ASP A 83 -6.32 -13.35 -4.56
N TYR A 84 -5.64 -14.34 -3.98
CA TYR A 84 -4.19 -14.28 -3.74
C TYR A 84 -3.35 -14.08 -5.02
N LYS A 85 -3.81 -14.60 -6.17
CA LYS A 85 -3.11 -14.46 -7.46
C LYS A 85 -3.11 -13.01 -7.94
N LYS A 86 -4.25 -12.33 -7.86
CA LYS A 86 -4.42 -10.94 -8.29
C LYS A 86 -3.65 -9.98 -7.37
N MET A 87 -3.73 -10.22 -6.07
CA MET A 87 -3.01 -9.43 -5.07
C MET A 87 -1.47 -9.51 -5.23
N ARG A 88 -0.92 -10.65 -5.68
CA ARG A 88 0.51 -10.79 -5.97
C ARG A 88 0.97 -9.92 -7.15
N ILE A 89 0.20 -9.89 -8.23
CA ILE A 89 0.51 -9.08 -9.41
C ILE A 89 0.47 -7.60 -9.01
N PHE A 90 -0.56 -7.21 -8.26
CA PHE A 90 -0.69 -5.87 -7.75
C PHE A 90 0.48 -5.46 -6.84
N TYR A 91 0.89 -6.31 -5.90
CA TYR A 91 2.03 -6.05 -5.03
C TYR A 91 3.32 -5.75 -5.81
N ARG A 92 3.61 -6.55 -6.85
CA ARG A 92 4.78 -6.30 -7.72
C ARG A 92 4.66 -4.96 -8.44
N TYR A 93 3.46 -4.68 -8.96
CA TYR A 93 3.18 -3.42 -9.64
C TYR A 93 3.37 -2.21 -8.70
N SER A 94 2.85 -2.25 -7.47
CA SER A 94 3.01 -1.17 -6.48
C SER A 94 4.46 -0.91 -6.12
N ILE A 95 5.29 -1.95 -5.98
CA ILE A 95 6.73 -1.76 -5.73
C ILE A 95 7.39 -1.04 -6.90
N VAL A 96 7.09 -1.46 -8.13
CA VAL A 96 7.67 -0.84 -9.33
C VAL A 96 7.25 0.63 -9.43
N ILE A 97 5.98 0.93 -9.20
CA ILE A 97 5.48 2.32 -9.26
C ILE A 97 6.07 3.19 -8.16
N VAL A 98 6.11 2.72 -6.90
CA VAL A 98 6.73 3.51 -5.82
C VAL A 98 8.21 3.73 -6.09
N GLY A 99 8.91 2.72 -6.62
CA GLY A 99 10.31 2.86 -7.03
C GLY A 99 10.50 3.86 -8.18
N LEU A 100 9.63 3.81 -9.20
CA LEU A 100 9.70 4.70 -10.35
C LEU A 100 9.38 6.15 -9.94
N ASP A 101 8.31 6.36 -9.17
CA ASP A 101 7.87 7.69 -8.71
C ASP A 101 8.92 8.32 -7.79
N SER A 102 9.40 7.59 -6.78
CA SER A 102 10.45 8.09 -5.89
C SER A 102 11.77 8.36 -6.61
N GLY A 103 12.17 7.48 -7.54
CA GLY A 103 13.37 7.66 -8.35
C GLY A 103 13.30 8.87 -9.28
N LEU A 104 12.16 9.04 -9.98
CA LEU A 104 11.93 10.17 -10.87
C LEU A 104 11.95 11.50 -10.10
N MET A 105 11.33 11.55 -8.92
CA MET A 105 11.31 12.75 -8.08
C MET A 105 12.71 13.15 -7.60
N ILE A 106 13.53 12.19 -7.17
CA ILE A 106 14.93 12.45 -6.76
C ILE A 106 15.74 12.97 -7.96
N LEU A 107 15.61 12.32 -9.12
CA LEU A 107 16.33 12.71 -10.33
C LEU A 107 15.94 14.12 -10.78
N LEU A 108 14.63 14.44 -10.77
CA LEU A 108 14.13 15.76 -11.09
C LEU A 108 14.67 16.82 -10.11
N PHE A 109 14.69 16.51 -8.82
CA PHE A 109 15.23 17.43 -7.80
C PHE A 109 16.72 17.73 -8.03
N ILE A 110 17.52 16.71 -8.34
CA ILE A 110 18.95 16.89 -8.63
C ILE A 110 19.15 17.72 -9.90
N ALA A 111 18.44 17.39 -10.99
CA ALA A 111 18.54 18.13 -12.26
C ALA A 111 18.15 19.60 -12.08
N LEU A 112 17.08 19.87 -11.34
CA LEU A 112 16.62 21.22 -11.03
C LEU A 112 17.65 21.97 -10.20
N SER A 113 18.23 21.33 -9.19
CA SER A 113 19.27 21.93 -8.33
C SER A 113 20.51 22.32 -9.12
N ILE A 114 20.98 21.46 -10.04
CA ILE A 114 22.14 21.75 -10.91
C ILE A 114 21.83 22.91 -11.86
N TYR A 115 20.65 22.92 -12.48
CA TYR A 115 20.23 23.99 -13.40
C TYR A 115 20.25 25.36 -12.71
N TYR A 116 19.74 25.44 -11.49
CA TYR A 116 19.69 26.72 -10.76
C TYR A 116 21.02 27.12 -10.13
N LEU A 117 21.88 26.16 -9.77
CA LEU A 117 23.26 26.45 -9.38
C LEU A 117 24.00 27.21 -10.49
N TYR A 118 23.74 26.85 -11.75
CA TYR A 118 24.35 27.50 -12.91
C TYR A 118 23.82 28.92 -13.15
N LEU A 119 22.54 29.18 -12.87
CA LEU A 119 21.90 30.45 -13.18
C LEU A 119 22.26 31.58 -12.19
N SER A 120 22.12 31.32 -10.88
CA SER A 120 22.49 32.25 -9.81
C SER A 120 22.36 31.61 -8.42
N PRO A 121 23.34 31.78 -7.52
CA PRO A 121 23.27 31.24 -6.17
C PRO A 121 22.17 31.89 -5.31
N VAL A 122 21.73 33.12 -5.62
CA VAL A 122 20.65 33.79 -4.88
C VAL A 122 19.29 33.16 -5.21
N ILE A 123 19.06 32.81 -6.48
CA ILE A 123 17.84 32.12 -6.92
C ILE A 123 17.77 30.72 -6.31
N LEU A 124 18.91 30.04 -6.18
CA LEU A 124 19.01 28.74 -5.53
C LEU A 124 18.49 28.78 -4.08
N ILE A 125 18.86 29.77 -3.28
CA ILE A 125 18.43 29.88 -1.87
C ILE A 125 16.91 30.07 -1.76
N ILE A 126 16.35 30.97 -2.58
CA ILE A 126 14.89 31.23 -2.60
C ILE A 126 14.13 29.96 -3.01
N LEU A 127 14.60 29.27 -4.06
CA LEU A 127 13.95 28.06 -4.53
C LEU A 127 14.13 26.88 -3.56
N LEU A 128 15.29 26.76 -2.91
CA LEU A 128 15.53 25.73 -1.89
C LEU A 128 14.54 25.88 -0.73
N SER A 129 14.23 27.12 -0.34
CA SER A 129 13.22 27.40 0.69
C SER A 129 11.81 26.91 0.30
N ILE A 130 11.43 27.00 -0.98
CA ILE A 130 10.12 26.53 -1.48
C ILE A 130 10.11 25.01 -1.71
N THR A 131 11.22 24.46 -2.23
CA THR A 131 11.34 23.04 -2.56
C THR A 131 11.55 22.16 -1.33
N TRP A 132 12.17 22.66 -0.26
CA TRP A 132 12.40 21.89 0.96
C TRP A 132 11.12 21.35 1.61
N PRO A 133 10.06 22.15 1.84
CA PRO A 133 8.76 21.64 2.28
C PRO A 133 8.18 20.57 1.35
N THR A 134 8.33 20.74 0.03
CA THR A 134 7.81 19.75 -0.94
C THR A 134 8.55 18.42 -0.86
N LEU A 135 9.86 18.44 -0.61
CA LEU A 135 10.65 17.23 -0.38
C LEU A 135 10.29 16.53 0.91
N VAL A 136 10.09 17.28 2.00
CA VAL A 136 9.67 16.69 3.29
C VAL A 136 8.31 16.02 3.12
N LEU A 137 7.37 16.69 2.45
CA LEU A 137 6.05 16.13 2.18
C LEU A 137 6.13 14.88 1.29
N SER A 138 6.95 14.91 0.24
CA SER A 138 7.11 13.74 -0.65
C SER A 138 7.75 12.55 0.07
N LEU A 139 8.69 12.80 0.99
CA LEU A 139 9.27 11.76 1.84
C LEU A 139 8.23 11.13 2.78
N ILE A 140 7.37 11.94 3.41
CA ILE A 140 6.27 11.43 4.24
C ILE A 140 5.33 10.56 3.41
N ILE A 141 4.97 11.01 2.20
CA ILE A 141 4.13 10.23 1.28
C ILE A 141 4.84 8.93 0.89
N ALA A 142 6.13 8.96 0.58
CA ALA A 142 6.90 7.78 0.23
C ALA A 142 6.95 6.76 1.39
N ILE A 143 7.18 7.23 2.62
CA ILE A 143 7.15 6.38 3.82
C ILE A 143 5.77 5.74 3.99
N LEU A 144 4.69 6.50 3.80
CA LEU A 144 3.33 5.97 3.83
C LEU A 144 3.09 4.92 2.73
N GLN A 145 3.59 5.14 1.52
CA GLN A 145 3.50 4.17 0.42
C GLN A 145 4.28 2.88 0.73
N VAL A 146 5.50 2.99 1.27
CA VAL A 146 6.31 1.83 1.69
C VAL A 146 5.61 1.07 2.82
N TYR A 147 5.05 1.80 3.79
CA TYR A 147 4.26 1.20 4.85
C TYR A 147 3.08 0.40 4.29
N LEU A 148 2.32 0.96 3.34
CA LEU A 148 1.22 0.25 2.68
C LEU A 148 1.68 -1.00 1.93
N ILE A 149 2.83 -0.95 1.26
CA ILE A 149 3.41 -2.14 0.59
C ILE A 149 3.71 -3.24 1.62
N ILE A 150 4.29 -2.88 2.78
CA ILE A 150 4.55 -3.83 3.86
C ILE A 150 3.23 -4.42 4.39
N LEU A 151 2.17 -3.61 4.52
CA LEU A 151 0.84 -4.08 4.91
C LEU A 151 0.21 -5.03 3.89
N VAL A 152 0.31 -4.73 2.59
CA VAL A 152 -0.13 -5.64 1.52
C VAL A 152 0.62 -6.97 1.63
N ARG A 153 1.92 -6.93 1.91
CA ARG A 153 2.74 -8.13 2.06
C ARG A 153 2.33 -8.96 3.27
N SER A 154 2.04 -8.34 4.42
CA SER A 154 1.64 -9.09 5.61
C SER A 154 0.26 -9.73 5.44
N GLU A 155 -0.71 -9.05 4.83
CA GLU A 155 -2.00 -9.64 4.42
C GLU A 155 -1.80 -10.81 3.45
N PHE A 156 -0.91 -10.65 2.46
CA PHE A 156 -0.58 -11.71 1.51
C PHE A 156 -0.01 -12.96 2.21
N VAL A 157 0.94 -12.79 3.13
CA VAL A 157 1.51 -13.92 3.90
C VAL A 157 0.45 -14.60 4.76
N LYS A 158 -0.45 -13.82 5.36
CA LYS A 158 -1.55 -14.36 6.17
C LYS A 158 -2.54 -15.18 5.35
N LEU A 159 -2.93 -14.72 4.16
CA LEU A 159 -3.79 -15.46 3.24
C LEU A 159 -3.12 -16.74 2.74
N LYS A 160 -1.81 -16.71 2.48
CA LYS A 160 -1.04 -17.88 2.07
C LYS A 160 -0.94 -18.95 3.17
N ASN A 161 -0.74 -18.53 4.43
CA ASN A 161 -0.69 -19.47 5.55
C ASN A 161 -2.08 -19.97 5.96
N ASN A 162 -3.15 -19.16 5.76
CA ASN A 162 -4.52 -19.59 6.07
C ASN A 162 -5.02 -20.76 5.22
N SER A 163 -4.46 -20.99 4.03
CA SER A 163 -4.72 -22.21 3.26
C SER A 163 -3.99 -23.46 3.80
N GLN A 164 -3.16 -23.32 4.83
CA GLN A 164 -2.39 -24.40 5.46
C GLN A 164 -2.67 -24.58 6.96
N PHE A 165 -3.65 -23.88 7.55
CA PHE A 165 -4.10 -24.24 8.90
C PHE A 165 -4.92 -25.54 8.81
N GLU A 166 -4.23 -26.68 8.88
CA GLU A 166 -4.80 -27.84 9.53
C GLU A 166 -5.11 -27.42 10.97
N PHE A 167 -6.39 -27.35 11.30
CA PHE A 167 -6.80 -27.36 12.69
C PHE A 167 -6.38 -28.72 13.25
N VAL A 168 -5.20 -28.79 13.84
CA VAL A 168 -4.81 -29.91 14.68
C VAL A 168 -5.77 -29.87 15.86
N ASN A 169 -6.84 -30.66 15.75
CA ASN A 169 -7.85 -30.78 16.78
C ASN A 169 -7.25 -31.56 17.95
N ASN A 170 -6.51 -30.87 18.81
CA ASN A 170 -5.95 -31.45 20.04
C ASN A 170 -7.04 -31.93 21.01
N ALA A 171 -8.32 -31.57 20.79
CA ALA A 171 -9.43 -32.07 21.60
C ALA A 171 -9.86 -33.50 21.23
N ALA A 172 -9.38 -34.07 20.12
CA ALA A 172 -9.65 -35.45 19.73
C ALA A 172 -8.62 -36.46 20.28
N GLU A 173 -7.52 -36.01 20.89
CA GLU A 173 -6.47 -36.88 21.44
C GLU A 173 -6.60 -37.15 22.95
N GLU A 174 -7.60 -36.60 23.64
CA GLU A 174 -7.93 -37.06 24.99
C GLU A 174 -8.62 -38.43 24.92
N LYS A 175 -7.81 -39.47 24.79
CA LYS A 175 -8.18 -40.87 25.03
C LYS A 175 -8.71 -40.97 26.47
N CYS A 176 -10.03 -40.94 26.66
CA CYS A 176 -10.65 -41.34 27.92
C CYS A 176 -10.36 -42.83 28.17
N SER A 177 -9.30 -43.14 28.93
CA SER A 177 -9.12 -44.46 29.54
C SER A 177 -10.00 -44.52 30.79
N ALA A 178 -11.24 -44.95 30.64
CA ALA A 178 -12.05 -45.37 31.78
C ALA A 178 -11.49 -46.73 32.26
N ASN A 179 -10.73 -46.73 33.35
CA ASN A 179 -10.30 -47.95 34.00
C ASN A 179 -11.50 -48.48 34.81
N ILE A 180 -12.19 -49.49 34.28
CA ILE A 180 -13.31 -50.13 34.96
C ILE A 180 -12.72 -51.22 35.86
N ASP A 181 -12.39 -50.85 37.09
CA ASP A 181 -12.04 -51.82 38.12
C ASP A 181 -13.31 -52.58 38.54
N PHE A 182 -13.47 -53.80 38.02
CA PHE A 182 -14.49 -54.72 38.49
C PHE A 182 -14.13 -55.20 39.90
N VAL A 183 -14.72 -54.57 40.91
CA VAL A 183 -14.73 -55.09 42.29
C VAL A 183 -15.56 -56.38 42.28
N LYS A 184 -14.86 -57.51 42.30
CA LYS A 184 -15.46 -58.85 42.40
C LYS A 184 -15.77 -59.14 43.87
N GLU A 185 -16.91 -58.68 44.37
CA GLU A 185 -17.44 -59.19 45.63
C GLU A 185 -17.98 -60.61 45.42
N ILE A 186 -17.26 -61.60 45.95
CA ILE A 186 -17.74 -62.97 46.11
C ILE A 186 -18.30 -63.06 47.54
N PRO A 187 -19.62 -63.17 47.75
CA PRO A 187 -20.13 -63.62 49.04
C PRO A 187 -19.93 -65.14 49.14
N ALA A 188 -19.14 -65.56 50.13
CA ALA A 188 -19.10 -66.94 50.58
C ALA A 188 -20.44 -67.28 51.23
N ALA A 189 -21.16 -68.24 50.65
CA ALA A 189 -22.31 -68.87 51.29
C ALA A 189 -21.84 -69.94 52.28
N VAL A 190 -22.45 -69.89 53.46
CA VAL A 190 -22.34 -70.79 54.62
C VAL A 190 -22.85 -72.19 54.28
#